data_AF-A0A848C3X6-F1
#
_entry.id   AF-A0A848C3X6-F1
#
_cell.length_a   1.000
_cell.length_b   1.000
_cell.length_c   1.000
_cell.angle_alpha   90.00
_cell.angle_beta   90.00
_cell.angle_gamma   90.00
#
_symmetry.space_group_name_H-M   'P 1'
#
loop_
_entity.id
_entity.type
_entity.pdbx_description
1 polymer ?
#
loop_
_entity_poly.entity_id
_entity_poly.type
_entity_poly.pdbx_seq_one_letter_code
_entity_poly.pdbx_strand_id
1 'polypeptide(L)' 'MENKKFKSINFTKSGAGNLVGKIILPKKWLDDMEINIDNPFIELYYNENKKQIIIEKKK' A
#
# COMPACT_ATOMS: atom_id res chain seq x y z
N MET A 1 14.41 3.14 14.38
CA MET A 1 14.07 4.43 13.77
C MET A 1 12.80 4.24 12.94
N GLU A 2 11.79 5.06 13.16
CA GLU A 2 10.53 4.99 12.40
C GLU A 2 10.78 5.53 10.98
N ASN A 3 10.78 4.65 9.98
CA ASN A 3 11.04 5.04 8.58
C ASN A 3 9.77 5.66 7.97
N LYS A 4 9.36 6.83 8.45
CA LYS A 4 8.19 7.54 7.91
C LYS A 4 8.59 8.28 6.63
N LYS A 5 7.85 8.06 5.54
CA LYS A 5 8.06 8.76 4.27
C LYS A 5 6.80 9.53 3.88
N PHE A 6 6.96 10.79 3.49
CA PHE A 6 5.90 11.56 2.85
C PHE A 6 5.81 11.14 1.37
N LYS A 7 4.61 10.79 0.90
CA LYS A 7 4.37 10.28 -0.46
C LYS A 7 3.07 10.86 -0.99
N SER A 8 3.02 11.11 -2.30
CA SER A 8 1.78 11.38 -3.02
C SER A 8 1.04 10.08 -3.32
N ILE A 9 -0.29 10.18 -3.44
CA ILE A 9 -1.14 9.14 -4.00
C ILE A 9 -1.32 9.47 -5.49
N ASN A 10 -1.08 8.49 -6.36
CA ASN A 10 -1.35 8.64 -7.78
C ASN A 10 -2.80 8.24 -8.04
N PHE A 11 -3.54 9.10 -8.73
CA PHE A 11 -4.92 8.81 -9.11
C PHE A 11 -4.99 8.49 -10.60
N THR A 12 -5.63 7.37 -10.93
CA THR A 12 -5.82 6.92 -12.32
C THR A 12 -7.27 6.50 -12.51
N LYS A 13 -7.83 6.73 -13.70
CA LYS A 13 -9.14 6.17 -14.05
C LYS A 13 -9.00 4.66 -14.32
N SER A 14 -9.90 3.86 -13.76
CA SER A 14 -10.01 2.43 -14.08
C SER A 14 -10.61 2.24 -15.47
N GLY A 15 -10.55 1.02 -16.00
CA GLY A 15 -11.20 0.68 -17.29
C GLY A 15 -12.71 0.92 -17.31
N ALA A 16 -13.36 0.98 -16.14
CA ALA A 16 -14.77 1.30 -15.97
C ALA A 16 -15.04 2.79 -15.68
N GLY A 17 -14.01 3.65 -15.75
CA GLY A 17 -14.12 5.11 -15.55
C GLY A 17 -14.02 5.59 -14.10
N ASN A 18 -13.97 4.68 -13.11
CA ASN A 18 -13.85 5.04 -11.69
C ASN A 18 -12.46 5.57 -11.36
N LEU A 19 -12.37 6.57 -10.47
CA LEU A 19 -11.08 7.08 -10.00
C LEU A 19 -10.50 6.14 -8.94
N VAL A 20 -9.29 5.66 -9.16
CA VAL A 20 -8.58 4.74 -8.26
C VAL A 20 -7.28 5.37 -7.79
N GLY A 21 -7.08 5.41 -6.48
CA GLY A 21 -5.82 5.82 -5.85
C GLY A 21 -4.82 4.66 -5.76
N LYS A 22 -3.56 4.92 -6.07
CA LYS A 22 -2.45 3.98 -5.99
C LYS A 22 -1.27 4.60 -5.23
N ILE A 23 -0.63 3.82 -4.37
CA ILE A 23 0.61 4.20 -3.69
C ILE A 23 1.79 3.41 -4.23
N ILE A 24 2.97 4.05 -4.25
CA ILE A 24 4.22 3.39 -4.62
C ILE A 24 4.94 3.01 -3.32
N LEU A 25 5.00 1.71 -3.05
CA LEU A 25 5.71 1.16 -1.90
C LEU A 25 7.22 1.06 -2.23
N PRO A 26 8.11 1.48 -1.31
CA PRO A 26 9.55 1.32 -1.51
C PRO A 26 9.93 -0.16 -1.68
N LYS A 27 10.73 -0.49 -2.71
CA LYS A 27 11.16 -1.87 -2.99
C LYS A 27 11.83 -2.52 -1.79
N LYS A 28 12.71 -1.80 -1.08
CA LYS A 28 13.34 -2.28 0.17
C LYS A 28 12.34 -2.78 1.21
N TRP A 29 11.19 -2.13 1.38
CA TRP A 29 10.18 -2.59 2.34
C TRP A 29 9.47 -3.84 1.86
N LEU A 30 9.19 -3.94 0.56
CA LEU A 30 8.63 -5.16 -0.02
C LEU A 30 9.60 -6.34 0.14
N ASP A 31 10.90 -6.10 -0.09
CA ASP A 31 11.95 -7.11 0.10
C ASP A 31 12.05 -7.55 1.56
N ASP A 32 12.10 -6.59 2.50
CA ASP A 32 12.13 -6.86 3.95
C ASP A 32 10.87 -7.62 4.41
N MET A 33 9.73 -7.44 3.73
CA MET A 33 8.48 -8.15 4.00
C MET A 33 8.35 -9.48 3.21
N GLU A 34 9.30 -9.80 2.35
CA GLU A 34 9.28 -10.96 1.44
C GLU A 34 8.08 -10.97 0.47
N ILE A 35 7.66 -9.77 0.06
CA ILE A 35 6.60 -9.57 -0.94
C ILE A 35 7.25 -9.43 -2.31
N ASN A 36 6.85 -10.31 -3.23
CA ASN A 36 7.38 -10.35 -4.58
C ASN A 36 6.26 -10.69 -5.58
N ILE A 37 6.62 -10.89 -6.85
CA ILE A 37 5.63 -11.17 -7.91
C ILE A 37 4.92 -12.52 -7.71
N ASP A 38 5.60 -13.49 -7.11
CA ASP A 38 5.08 -14.83 -6.84
C ASP A 38 4.27 -14.86 -5.53
N ASN A 39 4.60 -13.97 -4.59
CA ASN A 39 3.86 -13.75 -3.34
C ASN A 39 3.50 -12.26 -3.14
N PRO A 40 2.52 -11.72 -3.88
CA PRO A 40 2.20 -10.28 -3.88
C PRO A 40 1.18 -9.87 -2.81
N PHE A 41 0.93 -10.71 -1.80
CA PHE A 41 -0.21 -10.54 -0.90
C PHE A 41 0.12 -9.74 0.36
N ILE A 42 -0.73 -8.76 0.66
CA ILE A 42 -0.73 -7.95 1.89
C ILE A 42 -2.14 -7.86 2.44
N GLU A 43 -2.24 -7.53 3.72
CA GLU A 43 -3.52 -7.15 4.34
C GLU A 43 -3.61 -5.63 4.42
N LEU A 44 -4.78 -5.09 4.08
CA LEU A 44 -5.06 -3.67 4.04
C LEU A 44 -6.27 -3.37 4.91
N TYR A 45 -6.09 -2.54 5.92
CA TYR A 45 -7.15 -2.14 6.83
C TYR A 45 -7.31 -0.63 6.87
N TYR A 46 -8.56 -0.17 6.93
CA TYR A 46 -8.87 1.23 7.18
C TYR A 46 -9.38 1.39 8.61
N ASN A 47 -8.60 2.08 9.44
CA ASN A 47 -9.03 2.48 10.78
C ASN A 47 -9.87 3.75 10.66
N GLU A 48 -11.18 3.62 10.73
CA GLU A 48 -12.13 4.73 10.54
C GLU A 48 -12.03 5.81 11.62
N ASN A 49 -11.68 5.43 12.85
CA ASN A 49 -11.57 6.35 13.98
C ASN A 49 -10.35 7.27 13.84
N LYS A 50 -9.23 6.70 13.39
CA LYS A 50 -7.97 7.43 13.21
C LYS A 50 -7.79 7.97 11.79
N LYS A 51 -8.67 7.60 10.85
CA LYS A 51 -8.57 7.89 9.42
C LYS A 51 -7.21 7.42 8.86
N GLN A 52 -6.80 6.21 9.22
CA GLN A 52 -5.50 5.64 8.87
C GLN A 52 -5.65 4.39 8.01
N ILE A 53 -4.82 4.29 6.98
CA ILE A 53 -4.61 3.04 6.24
C ILE A 53 -3.43 2.32 6.88
N ILE A 54 -3.63 1.04 7.18
CA ILE A 54 -2.62 0.16 7.77
C ILE A 54 -2.36 -0.96 6.76
N ILE A 55 -1.08 -1.24 6.50
CA ILE A 55 -0.62 -2.28 5.59
C ILE A 55 0.22 -3.26 6.39
N GLU A 56 -0.17 -4.53 6.38
CA GLU A 56 0.52 -5.61 7.11
C GLU A 56 0.87 -6.77 6.17
N LYS A 57 1.92 -7.54 6.53
CA LYS A 57 2.24 -8.79 5.83
C LYS A 57 1.13 -9.78 6.14
N LYS A 58 0.59 -10.41 5.10
CA LYS A 58 -0.38 -11.51 5.27
C LYS A 58 0.29 -12.66 6.03
N LYS A 59 -0.36 -13.14 7.10
CA LYS A 59 0.12 -14.30 7.89
C LYS A 59 0.04 -15.60 7.11
#